data_AF-A0A1W9I8X4-F1
#
_entry.id   AF-A0A1W9I8X4-F1
#
_cell.length_a   1.000
_cell.length_b   1.000
_cell.length_c   1.000
_cell.angle_alpha   90.00
_cell.angle_beta   90.00
_cell.angle_gamma   90.00
#
_symmetry.space_group_name_H-M   'P 1'
#
loop_
_entity.id
_entity.type
_entity.pdbx_description
1 polymer ?
#
loop_
_entity_poly.entity_id
_entity_poly.type
_entity_poly.pdbx_seq_one_letter_code
_entity_poly.pdbx_strand_id
1 'polypeptide(L)'
;MIECPSTIGTAIRRALRLGALLALAFVVSGCASSNQASLAFASVGPAGGSTVAFESIDGPPPQVFERLVRLIDSESQTRSLAVVSREAPAAYRVRTYLSAQVRRGKTVIAWVWDVYDRNQERAIRLSGEEVAGKPGRDAWAVADDALLRRIAQAGLNGLTGALNGTAPAEPAPAPELRGPSVAAATGGDIVLGYSAN
;
A
#
# COMPACT_ATOMS: atom_id res chain seq x y z
N MET A 1 -29.74 33.69 -62.62
CA MET A 1 -31.06 33.06 -62.44
C MET A 1 -31.18 32.77 -60.95
N ILE A 2 -31.85 33.63 -60.15
CA ILE A 2 -33.33 33.66 -59.96
C ILE A 2 -33.70 32.36 -59.21
N GLU A 3 -34.03 32.27 -57.91
CA GLU A 3 -34.87 33.09 -57.02
C GLU A 3 -34.64 32.71 -55.54
N CYS A 4 -34.97 33.64 -54.65
CA CYS A 4 -35.30 33.41 -53.24
C CYS A 4 -36.84 33.41 -53.12
N PRO A 5 -37.45 32.59 -52.26
CA PRO A 5 -38.52 33.17 -51.45
C PRO A 5 -38.49 32.78 -49.97
N SER A 6 -38.54 33.85 -49.19
CA SER A 6 -38.84 33.95 -47.77
C SER A 6 -40.32 33.64 -47.48
N THR A 7 -40.61 32.88 -46.43
CA THR A 7 -41.92 32.85 -45.73
C THR A 7 -41.60 32.53 -44.27
N ILE A 8 -41.08 33.47 -43.47
CA ILE A 8 -41.80 34.47 -42.69
C ILE A 8 -43.14 33.96 -42.13
N GLY A 9 -43.17 33.73 -40.82
CA GLY A 9 -44.23 34.37 -40.03
C GLY A 9 -45.31 33.48 -39.43
N THR A 10 -45.18 32.16 -39.35
CA THR A 10 -46.20 31.37 -38.64
C THR A 10 -45.60 30.25 -37.80
N ALA A 11 -46.06 30.21 -36.55
CA ALA A 11 -45.87 29.14 -35.58
C ALA A 11 -44.59 29.13 -34.72
N ILE A 12 -43.97 30.32 -34.54
CA ILE A 12 -43.28 30.73 -33.30
C ILE A 12 -44.18 30.51 -32.04
N ARG A 13 -45.48 30.25 -32.21
CA ARG A 13 -46.44 29.91 -31.14
C ARG A 13 -46.51 28.42 -30.75
N ARG A 14 -45.84 27.50 -31.46
CA ARG A 14 -45.77 26.08 -31.05
C ARG A 14 -44.50 25.73 -30.26
N ALA A 15 -43.60 26.70 -30.10
CA ALA A 15 -42.35 26.57 -29.36
C ALA A 15 -42.50 26.62 -27.83
N LEU A 16 -43.72 26.71 -27.27
CA LEU A 16 -43.92 26.89 -25.82
C LEU A 16 -44.77 25.81 -25.12
N ARG A 17 -45.12 24.69 -25.78
CA ARG A 17 -45.88 23.59 -25.13
C ARG A 17 -45.23 22.21 -25.20
N LEU A 18 -44.02 22.11 -25.74
CA LEU A 18 -43.25 20.85 -25.77
C LEU A 18 -41.86 20.96 -25.12
N GLY A 19 -41.55 22.10 -24.47
CA GLY A 19 -40.32 22.31 -23.69
C GLY A 19 -40.44 21.96 -22.19
N ALA A 20 -41.51 21.26 -21.80
CA ALA A 20 -41.80 20.88 -20.43
C ALA A 20 -42.17 19.40 -20.36
N LEU A 21 -41.29 18.53 -20.86
CA LEU A 21 -41.23 17.09 -20.57
C LEU A 21 -39.88 16.59 -21.11
N LEU A 22 -39.04 16.08 -20.22
CA LEU A 22 -37.79 15.33 -20.48
C LEU A 22 -36.48 16.10 -20.76
N ALA A 23 -36.20 17.15 -19.99
CA ALA A 23 -34.82 17.54 -19.67
C ALA A 23 -34.23 16.63 -18.57
N LEU A 24 -34.14 15.32 -18.81
CA LEU A 24 -33.49 14.35 -17.91
C LEU A 24 -32.83 13.22 -18.71
N ALA A 25 -31.89 13.57 -19.57
CA ALA A 25 -31.03 12.61 -20.26
C ALA A 25 -29.59 13.13 -20.32
N PHE A 26 -29.00 13.34 -19.13
CA PHE A 26 -27.54 13.34 -19.01
C PHE A 26 -27.07 11.88 -19.12
N VAL A 27 -26.67 11.48 -20.33
CA VAL A 27 -25.96 10.22 -20.57
C VAL A 27 -24.58 10.34 -19.93
N VAL A 28 -24.43 9.82 -18.72
CA VAL A 28 -23.12 9.53 -18.12
C VAL A 28 -22.55 8.33 -18.85
N SER A 29 -21.62 8.60 -19.77
CA SER A 29 -20.75 7.59 -20.36
C SER A 29 -19.66 7.26 -19.34
N GLY A 30 -19.96 6.34 -18.41
CA GLY A 30 -18.98 5.74 -17.52
C GLY A 30 -18.47 4.43 -18.11
N CYS A 31 -17.16 4.32 -18.33
CA CYS A 31 -16.52 3.06 -18.69
C CYS A 31 -16.75 2.04 -17.57
N ALA A 32 -17.61 1.04 -17.81
CA ALA A 32 -17.75 -0.11 -16.93
C ALA A 32 -16.50 -0.99 -17.05
N SER A 33 -15.48 -0.67 -16.26
CA SER A 33 -14.44 -1.64 -15.92
C SER A 33 -15.11 -2.75 -15.12
N SER A 34 -15.18 -3.94 -15.69
CA SER A 34 -15.73 -5.14 -15.08
C SER A 34 -14.90 -5.51 -13.85
N ASN A 35 -15.29 -5.03 -12.67
CA ASN A 35 -14.74 -5.50 -11.41
C ASN A 35 -15.59 -6.69 -10.96
N GLN A 36 -14.97 -7.87 -11.00
CA GLN A 36 -15.53 -9.08 -10.42
C GLN A 36 -15.85 -8.81 -8.95
N ALA A 37 -17.10 -9.07 -8.58
CA ALA A 37 -17.53 -9.16 -7.20
C ALA A 37 -16.84 -10.38 -6.57
N SER A 38 -15.62 -10.18 -6.09
CA SER A 38 -15.07 -11.00 -5.03
C SER A 38 -15.99 -10.78 -3.83
N LEU A 39 -16.70 -11.83 -3.42
CA LEU A 39 -17.42 -11.88 -2.16
C LEU A 39 -16.39 -11.72 -1.04
N ALA A 40 -16.09 -10.47 -0.68
CA ALA A 40 -15.33 -10.15 0.51
C ALA A 40 -16.25 -10.44 1.70
N PHE A 41 -15.94 -11.51 2.42
CA PHE A 41 -16.47 -11.75 3.74
C PHE A 41 -16.14 -10.51 4.58
N ALA A 42 -17.17 -9.72 4.89
CA ALA A 42 -17.08 -8.66 5.86
C ALA A 42 -16.87 -9.30 7.24
N SER A 43 -15.63 -9.51 7.62
CA SER A 43 -15.25 -9.62 9.01
C SER A 43 -15.45 -8.25 9.64
N VAL A 44 -16.69 -7.96 10.06
CA VAL A 44 -16.93 -6.90 11.05
C VAL A 44 -16.30 -7.37 12.35
N GLY A 45 -15.00 -7.10 12.49
CA GLY A 45 -14.36 -7.02 13.79
C GLY A 45 -15.04 -5.90 14.60
N PRO A 46 -15.06 -5.98 15.94
CA PRO A 46 -15.81 -5.04 16.75
C PRO A 46 -15.41 -3.62 16.42
N ALA A 47 -16.40 -2.73 16.33
CA ALA A 47 -16.21 -1.28 16.30
C ALA A 47 -15.63 -0.81 17.64
N GLY A 48 -14.33 -1.04 17.82
CA GLY A 48 -13.50 -0.63 18.93
C GLY A 48 -12.07 -0.63 18.39
N GLY A 49 -11.39 0.51 18.49
CA GLY A 49 -10.09 0.75 17.84
C GLY A 49 -9.19 -0.48 17.87
N SER A 50 -8.77 -0.93 16.69
CA SER A 50 -7.95 -2.13 16.57
C SER A 50 -6.70 -1.99 17.43
N THR A 51 -6.49 -2.90 18.38
CA THR A 51 -5.31 -2.89 19.25
C THR A 51 -4.08 -3.31 18.47
N VAL A 52 -2.97 -2.61 18.71
CA VAL A 52 -1.70 -2.82 18.02
C VAL A 52 -0.62 -3.16 19.04
N ALA A 53 0.14 -4.21 18.79
CA ALA A 53 1.36 -4.51 19.55
C ALA A 53 2.59 -4.34 18.66
N PHE A 54 3.61 -3.64 19.14
CA PHE A 54 4.93 -3.64 18.51
C PHE A 54 5.72 -4.84 19.00
N GLU A 55 5.97 -5.80 18.12
CA GLU A 55 6.60 -7.09 18.44
C GLU A 55 8.12 -6.99 18.43
N SER A 56 8.68 -6.34 17.40
CA SER A 56 10.12 -6.12 17.28
C SER A 56 10.44 -4.81 16.55
N ILE A 57 11.57 -4.20 16.90
CA ILE A 57 12.19 -3.12 16.15
C ILE A 57 13.67 -3.49 15.97
N ASP A 58 14.03 -3.84 14.74
CA ASP A 58 15.32 -4.42 14.39
C ASP A 58 16.16 -3.45 13.55
N GLY A 59 17.47 -3.40 13.80
CA GLY A 59 18.44 -2.61 13.03
C GLY A 59 19.03 -1.36 13.69
N PRO A 60 18.28 -0.48 14.37
CA PRO A 60 18.87 0.69 15.01
C PRO A 60 19.73 0.30 16.22
N PRO A 61 20.84 1.00 16.49
CA PRO A 61 21.61 0.80 17.72
C PRO A 61 20.77 1.21 18.95
N PRO A 62 21.12 0.73 20.17
CA PRO A 62 20.29 0.93 21.37
C PRO A 62 19.88 2.39 21.61
N GLN A 63 20.79 3.35 21.42
CA GLN A 63 20.50 4.77 21.62
C GLN A 63 19.46 5.35 20.63
N VAL A 64 19.39 4.80 19.41
CA VAL A 64 18.41 5.21 18.40
C VAL A 64 17.08 4.47 18.62
N PHE A 65 17.15 3.19 18.97
CA PHE A 65 15.99 2.37 19.33
C PHE A 65 15.16 3.03 20.45
N GLU A 66 15.80 3.39 21.58
CA GLU A 66 15.11 4.00 22.72
C GLU A 66 14.42 5.31 22.34
N ARG A 67 15.07 6.14 21.50
CA ARG A 67 14.49 7.39 21.01
C ARG A 67 13.31 7.13 20.09
N LEU A 68 13.43 6.17 19.17
CA LEU A 68 12.36 5.79 18.25
C LEU A 68 11.14 5.26 18.99
N VAL A 69 11.31 4.39 19.99
CA VAL A 69 10.21 3.86 20.82
C VAL A 69 9.45 5.00 21.50
N ARG A 70 10.16 5.95 22.14
CA ARG A 70 9.52 7.12 22.77
C ARG A 70 8.74 7.98 21.78
N LEU A 71 9.26 8.16 20.57
CA LEU A 71 8.58 8.93 19.52
C LEU A 71 7.34 8.19 18.99
N ILE A 72 7.42 6.87 18.79
CA ILE A 72 6.27 6.05 18.39
C ILE A 72 5.19 6.11 19.46
N ASP A 73 5.55 5.99 20.74
CA ASP A 73 4.58 6.06 21.85
C ASP A 73 3.85 7.42 21.85
N SER A 74 4.59 8.54 21.82
CA SER A 74 4.02 9.89 21.75
C SER A 74 3.12 10.12 20.53
N GLU A 75 3.53 9.63 19.36
CA GLU A 75 2.78 9.78 18.11
C GLU A 75 1.54 8.87 18.06
N SER A 76 1.56 7.73 18.76
CA SER A 76 0.45 6.81 18.86
C SER A 76 -0.69 7.37 19.73
N GLN A 77 -0.34 7.99 20.87
CA GLN A 77 -1.27 8.69 21.75
C GLN A 77 -1.97 9.84 21.02
N THR A 78 -1.22 10.61 20.23
CA THR A 78 -1.75 11.70 19.39
C THR A 78 -2.78 11.21 18.37
N ARG A 79 -2.66 9.95 17.91
CA ARG A 79 -3.56 9.32 16.93
C ARG A 79 -4.67 8.48 17.56
N SER A 80 -4.78 8.45 18.89
CA SER A 80 -5.70 7.56 19.62
C SER A 80 -5.56 6.08 19.21
N LEU A 81 -4.35 5.65 18.88
CA LEU A 81 -4.05 4.25 18.59
C LEU A 81 -3.88 3.48 19.91
N ALA A 82 -4.66 2.41 20.07
CA ALA A 82 -4.57 1.54 21.23
C ALA A 82 -3.34 0.63 21.13
N VAL A 83 -2.18 1.15 21.54
CA VAL A 83 -0.94 0.37 21.62
C VAL A 83 -0.93 -0.42 22.92
N VAL A 84 -0.74 -1.73 22.82
CA VAL A 84 -0.68 -2.65 23.96
C VAL A 84 0.70 -3.28 24.08
N SER A 85 1.00 -3.85 25.25
CA SER A 85 2.25 -4.60 25.45
C SER A 85 2.38 -5.73 24.43
N ARG A 86 3.61 -6.08 24.05
CA ARG A 86 3.86 -7.16 23.10
C ARG A 86 3.28 -8.51 23.55
N GLU A 87 3.25 -8.77 24.85
CA GLU A 87 2.72 -10.00 25.44
C GLU A 87 1.18 -10.02 25.49
N ALA A 88 0.54 -8.85 25.35
CA ALA A 88 -0.91 -8.74 25.39
C ALA A 88 -1.56 -9.21 24.08
N PRO A 89 -2.82 -9.66 24.11
CA PRO A 89 -3.57 -9.95 22.88
C PRO A 89 -3.82 -8.65 22.10
N ALA A 90 -3.28 -8.59 20.89
CA ALA A 90 -3.47 -7.49 19.95
C ALA A 90 -4.19 -7.96 18.69
N ALA A 91 -5.00 -7.09 18.08
CA ALA A 91 -5.62 -7.37 16.79
C ALA A 91 -4.58 -7.40 15.66
N TYR A 92 -3.55 -6.56 15.77
CA TYR A 92 -2.44 -6.49 14.84
C TYR A 92 -1.11 -6.48 15.57
N ARG A 93 -0.11 -7.14 15.00
CA ARG A 93 1.27 -7.17 15.49
C ARG A 93 2.20 -6.57 14.46
N VAL A 94 3.01 -5.60 14.87
CA VAL A 94 3.90 -4.87 13.96
C VAL A 94 5.35 -5.25 14.23
N ARG A 95 6.08 -5.58 13.16
CA ARG A 95 7.53 -5.80 13.17
C ARG A 95 8.19 -4.74 12.32
N THR A 96 9.10 -3.99 12.91
CA THR A 96 9.73 -2.84 12.26
C THR A 96 11.19 -3.13 12.00
N TYR A 97 11.68 -2.81 10.80
CA TYR A 97 13.07 -2.96 10.39
C TYR A 97 13.59 -1.62 9.88
N LEU A 98 14.76 -1.19 10.35
CA LEU A 98 15.40 0.03 9.88
C LEU A 98 16.87 -0.22 9.50
N SER A 99 17.34 0.45 8.45
CA SER A 99 18.73 0.40 8.02
C SER A 99 19.24 1.78 7.64
N ALA A 100 20.38 2.17 8.19
CA ALA A 100 21.08 3.39 7.79
C ALA A 100 22.13 3.05 6.74
N GLN A 101 22.10 3.74 5.61
CA GLN A 101 22.99 3.50 4.48
C GLN A 101 23.40 4.80 3.80
N VAL A 102 24.63 4.85 3.29
CA VAL A 102 25.12 5.98 2.51
C VAL A 102 24.85 5.72 1.03
N ARG A 103 23.94 6.49 0.43
CA ARG A 103 23.61 6.43 -1.00
C ARG A 103 23.92 7.76 -1.67
N ARG A 104 24.71 7.73 -2.75
CA ARG A 104 25.05 8.90 -3.56
C ARG A 104 25.56 10.09 -2.73
N GLY A 105 26.40 9.81 -1.74
CA GLY A 105 26.96 10.83 -0.85
C GLY A 105 25.95 11.47 0.11
N LYS A 106 24.83 10.79 0.40
CA LYS A 106 23.86 11.15 1.45
C LYS A 106 23.57 9.95 2.32
N THR A 107 23.33 10.16 3.61
CA THR A 107 22.78 9.10 4.45
C THR A 107 21.27 9.02 4.27
N VAL A 108 20.79 7.80 4.09
CA VAL A 108 19.40 7.42 3.92
C VAL A 108 19.07 6.37 4.98
N ILE A 109 17.96 6.54 5.68
CA ILE A 109 17.42 5.52 6.57
C ILE A 109 16.21 4.89 5.89
N ALA A 110 16.39 3.67 5.40
CA ALA A 110 15.31 2.86 4.86
C ALA A 110 14.60 2.15 6.01
N TRP A 111 13.26 2.12 5.96
CA TRP A 111 12.43 1.52 6.99
C TRP A 111 11.34 0.66 6.39
N VAL A 112 10.95 -0.38 7.13
CA VAL A 112 9.87 -1.30 6.80
C VAL A 112 9.06 -1.59 8.06
N TRP A 113 7.74 -1.58 7.96
CA TRP A 113 6.82 -1.99 9.01
C TRP A 113 5.95 -3.12 8.44
N ASP A 114 6.20 -4.34 8.90
CA ASP A 114 5.38 -5.49 8.56
C ASP A 114 4.27 -5.63 9.61
N VAL A 115 3.03 -5.61 9.15
CA VAL A 115 1.84 -5.74 9.99
C VAL A 115 1.25 -7.12 9.79
N TYR A 116 1.12 -7.86 10.88
CA TYR A 116 0.55 -9.18 10.93
C TYR A 116 -0.81 -9.14 11.62
N ASP A 117 -1.75 -9.94 11.13
CA ASP A 117 -3.06 -10.11 11.76
C ASP A 117 -3.02 -11.12 12.92
N ARG A 118 -4.19 -11.48 13.44
CA ARG A 118 -4.33 -12.46 14.53
C ARG A 118 -3.92 -13.88 14.13
N ASN A 119 -3.97 -14.21 12.84
CA ASN A 119 -3.58 -15.50 12.31
C ASN A 119 -2.08 -15.57 12.02
N GLN A 120 -1.33 -14.51 12.34
CA GLN A 120 0.08 -14.35 12.00
C GLN A 120 0.33 -14.30 10.49
N GLU A 121 -0.70 -13.98 9.70
CA GLU A 121 -0.54 -13.70 8.28
C GLU A 121 -0.17 -12.22 8.11
N ARG A 122 0.75 -11.94 7.18
CA ARG A 122 1.18 -10.57 6.90
C ARG A 122 0.04 -9.86 6.16
N ALA A 123 -0.65 -8.98 6.87
CA ALA A 123 -1.76 -8.21 6.33
C ALA A 123 -1.27 -7.11 5.38
N ILE A 124 -0.19 -6.42 5.74
CA ILE A 124 0.39 -5.35 4.92
C ILE A 124 1.87 -5.14 5.26
N ARG A 125 2.66 -4.72 4.29
CA ARG A 125 3.98 -4.15 4.51
C ARG A 125 4.01 -2.69 4.08
N LEU A 126 4.47 -1.85 4.99
CA LEU A 126 4.72 -0.44 4.75
C LEU A 126 6.23 -0.24 4.64
N SER A 127 6.68 0.61 3.73
CA SER A 127 8.11 0.89 3.59
C SER A 127 8.35 2.30 3.09
N GLY A 128 9.51 2.84 3.39
CA GLY A 128 9.95 4.13 2.88
C GLY A 128 11.42 4.40 3.17
N GLU A 129 11.86 5.57 2.73
CA GLU A 129 13.23 6.04 2.91
C GLU A 129 13.21 7.48 3.43
N GLU A 130 13.97 7.77 4.48
CA GLU A 130 14.20 9.12 4.98
C GLU A 130 15.62 9.58 4.69
N VAL A 131 15.75 10.72 4.00
CA VAL A 131 17.06 11.30 3.71
C VAL A 131 17.48 12.17 4.89
N ALA A 132 18.65 11.86 5.46
CA ALA A 132 19.17 12.48 6.68
C ALA A 132 20.22 13.58 6.43
N GLY A 133 20.78 13.64 5.22
CA GLY A 133 21.76 14.66 4.84
C GLY A 133 23.17 14.09 4.58
N LYS A 134 24.21 14.85 4.93
CA LYS A 134 25.60 14.49 4.63
C LYS A 134 26.04 13.24 5.42
N PRO A 135 26.78 12.32 4.80
CA PRO A 135 27.26 11.11 5.46
C PRO A 135 28.37 11.42 6.45
N GLY A 136 28.30 10.78 7.61
CA GLY A 136 29.36 10.79 8.63
C GLY A 136 30.05 9.42 8.72
N ARG A 137 31.01 9.33 9.64
CA ARG A 137 31.68 8.05 9.96
C ARG A 137 30.70 7.00 10.52
N ASP A 138 29.66 7.47 11.21
CA ASP A 138 28.54 6.66 11.67
C ASP A 138 27.28 7.06 10.89
N ALA A 139 26.66 6.08 10.23
CA ALA A 139 25.44 6.30 9.46
C ALA A 139 24.21 6.58 10.36
N TRP A 140 24.25 6.20 11.63
CA TRP A 140 23.17 6.48 12.58
C TRP A 140 23.29 7.84 13.29
N ALA A 141 24.45 8.50 13.20
CA ALA A 141 24.67 9.80 13.84
C ALA A 141 23.74 10.92 13.32
N VAL A 142 23.19 10.75 12.12
CA VAL A 142 22.24 11.68 11.49
C VAL A 142 20.77 11.37 11.80
N ALA A 143 20.49 10.30 12.56
CA ALA A 143 19.16 9.95 13.04
C ALA A 143 18.79 10.86 14.24
N ASP A 144 18.48 12.12 13.94
CA ASP A 144 17.95 13.07 14.90
C ASP A 144 16.46 12.81 15.20
N ASP A 145 15.96 13.45 16.25
CA ASP A 145 14.58 13.23 16.69
C ASP A 145 13.56 13.68 15.64
N ALA A 146 13.91 14.68 14.82
CA ALA A 146 13.04 15.15 13.74
C ALA A 146 12.89 14.09 12.63
N LEU A 147 13.99 13.46 12.21
CA LEU A 147 13.97 12.38 11.23
C LEU A 147 13.28 11.14 11.79
N LEU A 148 13.60 10.72 13.01
CA LEU A 148 12.95 9.57 13.65
C LEU A 148 11.45 9.80 13.83
N ARG A 149 11.04 11.04 14.13
CA ARG A 149 9.62 11.41 14.20
C ARG A 149 8.95 11.28 12.84
N ARG A 150 9.59 11.69 11.74
CA ARG A 150 9.03 11.47 10.39
C ARG A 150 8.82 9.98 10.08
N ILE A 151 9.79 9.12 10.44
CA ILE A 151 9.63 7.66 10.28
C ILE A 151 8.45 7.15 11.10
N ALA A 152 8.35 7.53 12.37
CA ALA A 152 7.25 7.13 13.24
C ALA A 152 5.89 7.60 12.69
N GLN A 153 5.81 8.84 12.23
CA GLN A 153 4.60 9.41 11.63
C GLN A 153 4.22 8.68 10.34
N ALA A 154 5.18 8.40 9.45
CA ALA A 154 4.93 7.69 8.21
C ALA A 154 4.41 6.26 8.46
N GLY A 155 5.07 5.52 9.36
CA GLY A 155 4.65 4.16 9.75
C GLY A 155 3.26 4.12 10.39
N LEU A 156 2.99 5.00 11.36
CA LEU A 156 1.70 5.06 12.04
C LEU A 156 0.56 5.55 11.13
N ASN A 157 0.84 6.49 10.22
CA ASN A 157 -0.14 6.93 9.23
C ASN A 157 -0.48 5.82 8.22
N GLY A 158 0.53 5.08 7.76
CA GLY A 158 0.30 3.92 6.91
C GLY A 158 -0.50 2.84 7.63
N LEU A 159 -0.20 2.60 8.91
CA LEU A 159 -0.92 1.66 9.75
C LEU A 159 -2.39 2.07 9.93
N THR A 160 -2.67 3.32 10.31
CA THR A 160 -4.07 3.80 10.46
C THR A 160 -4.82 3.76 9.12
N GLY A 161 -4.16 4.11 8.02
CA GLY A 161 -4.72 3.98 6.68
C GLY A 161 -5.09 2.53 6.35
N ALA A 162 -4.22 1.57 6.66
CA ALA A 162 -4.48 0.15 6.45
C ALA A 162 -5.64 -0.37 7.31
N LEU A 163 -5.67 0.00 8.59
CA LEU A 163 -6.75 -0.37 9.52
C LEU A 163 -8.12 0.17 9.06
N ASN A 164 -8.14 1.31 8.37
CA ASN A 164 -9.35 1.93 7.85
C ASN A 164 -9.68 1.49 6.40
N GLY A 165 -8.91 0.56 5.81
CA GLY A 165 -9.14 0.05 4.46
C GLY A 165 -8.63 0.95 3.32
N THR A 166 -7.78 1.92 3.61
CA THR A 166 -7.26 2.92 2.65
C THR A 166 -5.78 2.71 2.31
N ALA A 167 -5.23 1.52 2.58
CA ALA A 167 -3.82 1.23 2.32
C ALA A 167 -3.47 1.34 0.82
N PRO A 168 -2.35 2.03 0.47
CA PRO A 168 -1.77 1.94 -0.86
C PRO A 168 -1.34 0.50 -1.16
N ALA A 169 -1.66 0.00 -2.36
CA ALA A 169 -1.23 -1.29 -2.83
C ALA A 169 0.31 -1.37 -2.87
N GLU A 170 0.86 -2.40 -2.25
CA GLU A 170 2.30 -2.67 -2.19
C GLU A 170 2.85 -2.90 -3.62
N PRO A 171 4.00 -2.33 -3.99
CA PRO A 171 4.71 -2.74 -5.20
C PRO A 171 5.11 -4.20 -5.04
N ALA A 172 4.69 -5.04 -5.99
CA ALA A 172 5.03 -6.45 -6.05
C ALA A 172 6.54 -6.69 -5.85
N PRO A 173 6.95 -7.83 -5.26
CA PRO A 173 8.36 -8.17 -5.12
C PRO A 173 9.05 -8.09 -6.48
N ALA A 174 10.20 -7.41 -6.51
CA ALA A 174 11.06 -7.37 -7.69
C ALA A 174 11.29 -8.82 -8.18
N PRO A 175 11.28 -9.08 -9.50
CA PRO A 175 11.38 -10.44 -10.02
C PRO A 175 12.66 -11.07 -9.48
N GLU A 176 12.53 -12.08 -8.61
CA GLU A 176 13.66 -12.95 -8.31
C GLU A 176 14.08 -13.57 -9.64
N LEU A 177 15.34 -13.34 -10.01
CA LEU A 177 15.96 -13.96 -11.17
C LEU A 177 15.79 -15.48 -10.99
N ARG A 178 14.81 -16.07 -11.67
CA ARG A 178 14.66 -17.53 -11.72
C ARG A 178 15.94 -18.08 -12.33
N GLY A 179 16.78 -18.67 -11.50
CA GLY A 179 17.88 -19.52 -11.97
C GLY A 179 17.32 -20.62 -12.86
N PRO A 180 18.09 -21.09 -13.87
CA PRO A 180 17.57 -22.00 -14.88
C PRO A 180 17.06 -23.28 -14.23
N SER A 181 15.74 -23.47 -14.27
CA SER A 181 15.11 -24.73 -13.94
C SER A 181 15.55 -25.76 -14.98
N VAL A 182 16.38 -26.71 -14.57
CA VAL A 182 16.66 -27.92 -15.35
C VAL A 182 15.37 -28.73 -15.44
N ALA A 183 14.64 -28.55 -16.55
CA ALA A 183 13.59 -29.47 -16.93
C ALA A 183 14.25 -30.83 -17.18
N ALA A 184 13.93 -31.80 -16.33
CA ALA A 184 14.17 -33.20 -16.62
C ALA A 184 13.35 -33.56 -17.87
N ALA A 185 14.04 -33.70 -19.00
CA ALA A 185 13.44 -34.18 -20.24
C ALA A 185 13.05 -35.64 -20.03
N THR A 186 11.74 -35.89 -19.92
CA THR A 186 11.17 -37.21 -20.19
C THR A 186 11.06 -37.36 -21.71
N GLY A 187 11.97 -38.11 -22.29
CA GLY A 187 11.83 -38.75 -23.61
C GLY A 187 12.51 -40.11 -23.49
N GLY A 188 11.84 -41.25 -23.67
CA GLY A 188 10.93 -41.55 -24.77
C GLY A 188 11.76 -42.19 -25.88
N ASP A 189 11.90 -43.52 -25.80
CA ASP A 189 12.27 -44.46 -26.86
C ASP A 189 13.66 -44.35 -27.53
N ILE A 190 14.59 -45.21 -27.10
CA ILE A 190 15.55 -45.84 -28.02
C ILE A 190 15.53 -47.35 -27.77
N VAL A 191 14.76 -48.04 -28.60
CA VAL A 191 14.97 -49.46 -28.91
C VAL A 191 16.22 -49.56 -29.78
N LEU A 192 17.31 -50.08 -29.23
CA LEU A 192 18.40 -50.69 -29.99
C LEU A 192 18.81 -51.98 -29.27
N GLY A 193 18.48 -53.12 -29.88
CA GLY A 193 18.98 -54.41 -29.47
C GLY A 193 20.45 -54.60 -29.85
N TYR A 194 21.19 -55.34 -29.03
CA TYR A 194 22.39 -56.08 -29.42
C TYR A 194 22.71 -57.16 -28.37
N SER A 195 23.02 -58.35 -28.87
CA SER A 195 23.21 -59.64 -28.20
C SER A 195 24.49 -59.81 -27.36
N ALA A 196 24.43 -60.80 -26.47
CA ALA A 196 25.45 -61.81 -26.10
C ALA A 196 26.88 -61.39 -25.70
N ASN A 197 27.26 -61.72 -24.46
CA ASN A 197 28.10 -62.90 -24.15
C ASN A 197 27.93 -63.28 -22.68
#